data_AF-A0ABC9SIJ9-F1
#
_entry.id   AF-A0ABC9SIJ9-F1
#
_cell.length_a   1.000
_cell.length_b   1.000
_cell.length_c   1.000
_cell.angle_alpha   90.00
_cell.angle_beta   90.00
_cell.angle_gamma   90.00
#
_symmetry.space_group_name_H-M   'P 1'
#
loop_
_entity.id
_entity.type
_entity.pdbx_description
1 polymer ?
#
loop_
_entity_poly.entity_id
_entity_poly.type
_entity_poly.pdbx_seq_one_letter_code
_entity_poly.pdbx_strand_id
1 'polypeptide(L)'
;MPLEEGTNYIFILANPDSIVRLKSKIDPFYDFQSEEIEELPCLFASPALIPRFLYSLDQISFSHKPIHFMAYLNFEEEKIFSKGERFPEPSFEIVNDTKYPIQQNPYLPIGSIPFQIVRGESNLTSIGTVKTGNFNLYQQKRNKMVSTRYLSLKDIVNPELSELEVEKKIESLYFNPKQKSYLFRLIKILFAGTPVEEQMIVSNLFSHEPDFASFLKDQIFQIEILPLIHGPFLNRILNAMDERIIRFSYPKLSPPVKTMIEKNISKNKLKSILNSPIKKPEVGESLEETIEKEIFKNFSRNIYYENGIFKIYRENIDDSKINPNQKIKIEFQSLPQTSKFNFQVSGIRAIKLYAVTEKGIFFQILEWLEIVRMDTLISKRERDEQFFLKTPPGRILEIPFFPEFRILCGAGITLEKKTFEFCLLGFDY
;
A
#
# COMPACT_ATOMS: atom_id res chain seq x y z
N MET A 1 -0.67 -14.85 -9.28
CA MET A 1 0.51 -14.09 -8.81
C MET A 1 0.01 -13.07 -7.78
N PRO A 2 0.74 -12.78 -6.69
CA PRO A 2 0.38 -11.77 -5.68
C PRO A 2 0.54 -10.33 -6.20
N LEU A 3 0.57 -10.13 -7.51
CA LEU A 3 0.68 -8.86 -8.19
C LEU A 3 -0.35 -8.83 -9.31
N GLU A 4 -1.10 -7.74 -9.38
CA GLU A 4 -2.12 -7.50 -10.39
C GLU A 4 -1.90 -6.10 -10.98
N GLU A 5 -1.91 -6.00 -12.30
CA GLU A 5 -1.75 -4.72 -13.00
C GLU A 5 -3.13 -4.06 -13.13
N GLY A 6 -3.26 -2.86 -12.56
CA GLY A 6 -4.37 -1.95 -12.84
C GLY A 6 -4.00 -0.90 -13.88
N THR A 7 -4.97 -0.05 -14.20
CA THR A 7 -4.84 1.04 -15.16
C THR A 7 -3.86 2.11 -14.66
N ASN A 8 -4.08 2.61 -13.45
CA ASN A 8 -3.35 3.71 -12.83
C ASN A 8 -2.47 3.25 -11.66
N TYR A 9 -2.77 2.10 -11.07
CA TYR A 9 -2.06 1.51 -9.95
C TYR A 9 -1.63 0.08 -10.26
N ILE A 10 -0.57 -0.35 -9.57
CA ILE A 10 -0.20 -1.75 -9.47
C ILE A 10 -0.64 -2.23 -8.09
N PHE A 11 -1.39 -3.32 -8.08
CA PHE A 11 -1.92 -3.93 -6.88
C PHE A 11 -0.98 -5.02 -6.39
N ILE A 12 -0.44 -4.83 -5.20
CA ILE A 12 0.26 -5.88 -4.49
C ILE A 12 -0.77 -6.57 -3.60
N LEU A 13 -1.05 -7.84 -3.87
CA LEU A 13 -1.96 -8.70 -3.12
C LEU A 13 -1.23 -9.62 -2.13
N ALA A 14 0.05 -9.30 -1.85
CA ALA A 14 0.94 -10.05 -0.98
C ALA A 14 0.34 -10.32 0.41
N ASN A 15 0.70 -11.48 0.96
CA ASN A 15 0.34 -11.91 2.30
C ASN A 15 1.58 -12.54 2.98
N PRO A 16 1.54 -12.93 4.27
CA PRO A 16 2.69 -13.55 4.94
C PRO A 16 3.30 -14.75 4.20
N ASP A 17 2.48 -15.50 3.45
CA ASP A 17 2.92 -16.69 2.73
C ASP A 17 3.41 -16.39 1.30
N SER A 18 3.10 -15.18 0.78
CA SER A 18 3.42 -14.74 -0.59
C SER A 18 4.03 -13.33 -0.60
N ILE A 19 5.36 -13.28 -0.62
CA ILE A 19 6.15 -12.04 -0.67
C ILE A 19 6.41 -11.63 -2.11
N VAL A 20 6.33 -10.33 -2.38
CA VAL A 20 6.72 -9.71 -3.65
C VAL A 20 8.00 -8.91 -3.42
N ARG A 21 9.07 -9.19 -4.18
CA ARG A 21 10.24 -8.31 -4.27
C ARG A 21 10.03 -7.42 -5.48
N LEU A 22 10.30 -6.13 -5.35
CA LEU A 22 10.26 -5.20 -6.48
C LEU A 22 11.50 -4.32 -6.43
N LYS A 23 12.13 -4.12 -7.59
CA LYS A 23 13.07 -3.02 -7.79
C LYS A 23 12.28 -1.89 -8.43
N SER A 24 12.23 -0.76 -7.75
CA SER A 24 11.53 0.43 -8.19
C SER A 24 12.50 1.60 -8.28
N LYS A 25 12.21 2.50 -9.20
CA LYS A 25 12.88 3.79 -9.34
C LYS A 25 11.82 4.88 -9.30
N ILE A 26 12.05 5.93 -8.51
CA ILE A 26 11.26 7.16 -8.57
C ILE A 26 11.50 7.78 -9.95
N ASP A 27 10.44 7.84 -10.74
CA ASP A 27 10.45 8.26 -12.14
C ASP A 27 9.06 8.81 -12.51
N PRO A 28 8.67 9.98 -11.96
CA PRO A 28 7.32 10.49 -12.11
C PRO A 28 7.04 10.92 -13.56
N PHE A 29 5.85 10.58 -14.06
CA PHE A 29 5.39 11.00 -15.40
C PHE A 29 5.14 12.51 -15.47
N TYR A 30 4.72 13.12 -14.36
CA TYR A 30 4.49 14.56 -14.23
C TYR A 30 5.68 15.24 -13.52
N ASP A 31 5.73 16.57 -13.56
CA ASP A 31 6.81 17.40 -13.01
C ASP A 31 6.80 17.46 -11.45
N PHE A 32 6.52 16.35 -10.78
CA PHE A 32 6.58 16.25 -9.32
C PHE A 32 8.03 16.27 -8.84
N GLN A 33 8.26 16.85 -7.67
CA GLN A 33 9.60 16.84 -7.06
C GLN A 33 9.92 15.42 -6.57
N SER A 34 11.01 14.84 -7.08
CA SER A 34 11.42 13.47 -6.74
C SER A 34 11.70 13.30 -5.24
N GLU A 35 12.13 14.38 -4.57
CA GLU A 35 12.42 14.42 -3.13
C GLU A 35 11.15 14.29 -2.27
N GLU A 36 9.97 14.61 -2.81
CA GLU A 36 8.68 14.51 -2.12
C GLU A 36 8.02 13.14 -2.31
N ILE A 37 8.60 12.27 -3.15
CA ILE A 37 8.09 10.93 -3.44
C ILE A 37 8.75 9.92 -2.50
N GLU A 38 7.93 9.17 -1.75
CA GLU A 38 8.44 8.14 -0.85
C GLU A 38 9.11 7.01 -1.63
N GLU A 39 10.29 6.58 -1.20
CA GLU A 39 10.94 5.38 -1.73
C GLU A 39 10.13 4.13 -1.36
N LEU A 40 9.84 3.28 -2.35
CA LEU A 40 9.12 2.04 -2.10
C LEU A 40 10.05 1.00 -1.46
N PRO A 41 9.53 0.18 -0.53
CA PRO A 41 10.29 -0.92 0.03
C PRO A 41 10.63 -1.94 -1.06
N CYS A 42 11.81 -2.55 -0.94
CA CYS A 42 12.21 -3.60 -1.89
C CYS A 42 11.39 -4.89 -1.74
N LEU A 43 10.75 -5.11 -0.59
CA LEU A 43 9.99 -6.31 -0.25
C LEU A 43 8.62 -5.95 0.30
N PHE A 44 7.58 -6.56 -0.26
CA PHE A 44 6.19 -6.41 0.16
C PHE A 44 5.62 -7.75 0.62
N ALA A 45 5.08 -7.79 1.84
CA ALA A 45 4.32 -8.93 2.38
C ALA A 45 2.96 -8.51 2.98
N SER A 46 2.53 -7.30 2.65
CA SER A 46 1.20 -6.79 2.91
C SER A 46 0.64 -6.21 1.63
N PRO A 47 -0.69 -6.07 1.53
CA PRO A 47 -1.29 -5.38 0.41
C PRO A 47 -0.74 -3.96 0.28
N ALA A 48 -0.47 -3.55 -0.95
CA ALA A 48 0.04 -2.22 -1.24
C ALA A 48 -0.50 -1.73 -2.60
N LEU A 49 -0.51 -0.41 -2.76
CA LEU A 49 -0.96 0.28 -3.95
C LEU A 49 0.19 1.13 -4.46
N ILE A 50 0.72 0.81 -5.63
CA ILE A 50 1.82 1.56 -6.26
C ILE A 50 1.24 2.39 -7.41
N PRO A 51 1.25 3.73 -7.34
CA PRO A 51 0.82 4.57 -8.44
C PRO A 51 1.79 4.48 -9.61
N ARG A 52 1.29 4.12 -10.79
CA ARG A 52 2.09 3.96 -12.02
C ARG A 52 2.63 5.28 -12.55
N PHE A 53 2.06 6.41 -12.16
CA PHE A 53 2.51 7.73 -12.61
C PHE A 53 3.70 8.27 -11.79
N LEU A 54 4.18 7.55 -10.77
CA LEU A 54 5.31 7.97 -9.92
C LEU A 54 6.56 7.10 -10.04
N TYR A 55 6.41 5.84 -10.44
CA TYR A 55 7.48 4.85 -10.35
C TYR A 55 7.64 4.05 -11.64
N SER A 56 8.88 3.70 -11.93
CA SER A 56 9.25 2.66 -12.90
C SER A 56 9.65 1.38 -12.17
N LEU A 57 9.17 0.21 -12.61
CA LEU A 57 9.47 -1.09 -12.00
C LEU A 57 10.27 -2.01 -12.94
N ASP A 58 11.48 -2.39 -12.53
CA ASP A 58 12.45 -3.09 -13.39
C ASP A 58 12.11 -4.55 -13.67
N GLN A 59 11.46 -5.26 -12.74
CA GLN A 59 11.26 -6.72 -12.86
C GLN A 59 10.13 -7.10 -13.83
N ILE A 60 9.28 -6.16 -14.23
CA ILE A 60 8.06 -6.43 -15.02
C ILE A 60 7.92 -5.46 -16.20
N SER A 61 8.93 -4.60 -16.44
CA SER A 61 8.91 -3.57 -17.49
C SER A 61 7.65 -2.68 -17.45
N PHE A 62 7.14 -2.38 -16.26
CA PHE A 62 6.11 -1.36 -16.11
C PHE A 62 6.76 0.02 -16.14
N SER A 63 6.68 0.66 -17.29
CA SER A 63 7.03 2.07 -17.43
C SER A 63 6.04 2.95 -16.67
N HIS A 64 6.52 4.10 -16.22
CA HIS A 64 5.64 5.13 -15.70
C HIS A 64 4.68 5.58 -16.81
N LYS A 65 3.42 5.89 -16.45
CA LYS A 65 2.35 6.24 -17.42
C LYS A 65 1.51 7.40 -16.92
N PRO A 66 0.87 8.18 -17.82
CA PRO A 66 -0.11 9.18 -17.42
C PRO A 66 -1.31 8.51 -16.75
N ILE A 67 -2.03 9.30 -15.95
CA ILE A 67 -3.31 8.86 -15.38
C ILE A 67 -4.33 8.74 -16.50
N HIS A 68 -4.97 7.57 -16.58
CA HIS A 68 -6.01 7.26 -17.54
C HIS A 68 -7.38 7.25 -16.87
N PHE A 69 -8.36 7.83 -17.54
CA PHE A 69 -9.75 7.91 -17.14
C PHE A 69 -10.62 7.96 -18.40
N MET A 70 -11.90 7.61 -18.29
CA MET A 70 -12.83 7.68 -19.41
C MET A 70 -13.22 9.14 -19.70
N ALA A 71 -13.67 9.45 -20.92
CA ALA A 71 -14.12 10.81 -21.24
C ALA A 71 -15.15 11.36 -20.25
N TYR A 72 -15.06 12.66 -19.98
CA TYR A 72 -15.97 13.37 -19.10
C TYR A 72 -17.39 13.39 -19.71
N LEU A 73 -18.40 13.15 -18.87
CA LEU A 73 -19.81 13.25 -19.23
C LEU A 73 -20.35 14.60 -18.77
N ASN A 74 -20.79 15.44 -19.71
CA ASN A 74 -21.48 16.69 -19.43
C ASN A 74 -22.95 16.41 -19.14
N PHE A 75 -23.53 17.16 -18.20
CA PHE A 75 -24.97 17.18 -17.93
C PHE A 75 -25.48 18.61 -18.09
N GLU A 76 -26.09 18.90 -19.22
CA GLU A 76 -26.64 20.20 -19.58
C GLU A 76 -28.01 20.00 -20.25
N GLU A 77 -28.95 20.93 -20.03
CA GLU A 77 -30.29 20.87 -20.64
C GLU A 77 -30.98 19.51 -20.47
N GLU A 78 -30.86 18.93 -19.27
CA GLU A 78 -31.39 17.61 -18.89
C GLU A 78 -30.82 16.43 -19.69
N LYS A 79 -29.75 16.63 -20.47
CA LYS A 79 -29.13 15.59 -21.29
C LYS A 79 -27.72 15.31 -20.84
N ILE A 80 -27.33 14.04 -20.95
CA ILE A 80 -25.98 13.56 -20.67
C ILE A 80 -25.26 13.31 -21.98
N PHE A 81 -24.08 13.88 -22.16
CA PHE A 81 -23.30 13.68 -23.38
C PHE A 81 -21.80 13.72 -23.15
N SER A 82 -21.06 13.04 -24.02
CA SER A 82 -19.61 13.16 -24.11
C SER A 82 -19.25 13.93 -25.37
N LYS A 83 -18.35 14.91 -25.28
CA LYS A 83 -17.88 15.70 -26.43
C LYS A 83 -16.86 14.94 -27.27
N GLY A 84 -15.97 14.20 -26.62
CA GLY A 84 -14.83 13.54 -27.27
C GLY A 84 -15.08 12.11 -27.73
N GLU A 85 -16.10 11.43 -27.19
CA GLU A 85 -16.31 9.99 -27.39
C GLU A 85 -17.78 9.63 -27.49
N ARG A 86 -18.12 8.61 -28.29
CA ARG A 86 -19.44 7.95 -28.19
C ARG A 86 -19.49 7.08 -26.94
N PHE A 87 -20.68 6.82 -26.43
CA PHE A 87 -20.85 5.82 -25.37
C PHE A 87 -20.36 4.45 -25.89
N PRO A 88 -19.44 3.78 -25.18
CA PRO A 88 -18.95 2.48 -25.60
C PRO A 88 -20.06 1.44 -25.51
N GLU A 89 -20.14 0.52 -26.45
CA GLU A 89 -21.10 -0.58 -26.38
C GLU A 89 -20.50 -1.74 -25.55
N PRO A 90 -21.24 -2.31 -24.57
CA PRO A 90 -22.56 -1.89 -24.12
C PRO A 90 -22.50 -0.75 -23.09
N SER A 91 -23.48 0.17 -23.13
CA SER A 91 -23.65 1.22 -22.11
C SER A 91 -25.08 1.22 -21.56
N PHE A 92 -25.21 1.40 -20.24
CA PHE A 92 -26.51 1.39 -19.55
C PHE A 92 -26.57 2.44 -18.44
N GLU A 93 -27.73 3.08 -18.28
CA GLU A 93 -28.07 3.73 -17.02
C GLU A 93 -28.63 2.69 -16.03
N ILE A 94 -28.25 2.78 -14.76
CA ILE A 94 -28.81 1.99 -13.67
C ILE A 94 -29.77 2.86 -12.88
N VAL A 95 -31.04 2.44 -12.81
CA VAL A 95 -32.07 3.07 -11.98
C VAL A 95 -32.78 1.97 -11.20
N ASN A 96 -32.77 2.06 -9.86
CA ASN A 96 -33.37 1.06 -8.95
C ASN A 96 -32.98 -0.38 -9.32
N ASP A 97 -31.67 -0.61 -9.50
CA ASP A 97 -31.07 -1.90 -9.93
C ASP A 97 -31.52 -2.43 -11.30
N THR A 98 -32.27 -1.64 -12.07
CA THR A 98 -32.68 -1.94 -13.44
C THR A 98 -31.76 -1.25 -14.45
N LYS A 99 -31.35 -1.97 -15.49
CA LYS A 99 -30.47 -1.45 -16.55
C LYS A 99 -31.27 -0.94 -17.74
N TYR A 100 -31.03 0.30 -18.13
CA TYR A 100 -31.63 0.94 -19.29
C TYR A 100 -30.57 1.22 -20.35
N PRO A 101 -30.72 0.71 -21.59
CA PRO A 101 -29.68 0.84 -22.61
C PRO A 101 -29.52 2.28 -23.10
N ILE A 102 -28.28 2.70 -23.27
CA ILE A 102 -27.91 4.00 -23.85
C ILE A 102 -27.54 3.79 -25.32
N GLN A 103 -28.38 4.28 -26.23
CA GLN A 103 -28.24 4.06 -27.68
C GLN A 103 -27.83 5.32 -28.47
N GLN A 104 -27.80 6.49 -27.81
CA GLN A 104 -27.56 7.77 -28.46
C GLN A 104 -26.70 8.69 -27.59
N ASN A 105 -26.06 9.66 -28.25
CA ASN A 105 -25.33 10.76 -27.63
C ASN A 105 -25.78 12.06 -28.34
N PRO A 106 -26.48 12.99 -27.69
CA PRO A 106 -26.80 13.08 -26.27
C PRO A 106 -27.86 12.07 -25.79
N TYR A 107 -27.70 11.57 -24.57
CA TYR A 107 -28.61 10.67 -23.87
C TYR A 107 -29.57 11.45 -22.95
N LEU A 108 -30.83 11.04 -22.89
CA LEU A 108 -31.80 11.57 -21.93
C LEU A 108 -31.88 10.58 -20.74
N PRO A 109 -31.40 10.95 -19.53
CA PRO A 109 -31.46 10.08 -18.37
C PRO A 109 -32.89 9.84 -17.90
N ILE A 110 -33.11 8.64 -17.37
CA ILE A 110 -34.37 8.19 -16.77
C ILE A 110 -34.35 8.42 -15.25
N GLY A 111 -33.17 8.30 -14.64
CA GLY A 111 -32.99 8.42 -13.21
C GLY A 111 -32.95 9.87 -12.72
N SER A 112 -32.38 10.04 -11.53
CA SER A 112 -32.09 11.35 -10.95
C SER A 112 -30.64 11.36 -10.46
N ILE A 113 -30.11 12.56 -10.20
CA ILE A 113 -28.75 12.71 -9.70
C ILE A 113 -28.62 11.99 -8.33
N PRO A 114 -27.56 11.17 -8.11
CA PRO A 114 -26.48 10.90 -9.04
C PRO A 114 -26.85 9.87 -10.12
N PHE A 115 -26.64 10.22 -11.39
CA PHE A 115 -26.90 9.31 -12.52
C PHE A 115 -25.82 8.23 -12.57
N GLN A 116 -26.20 6.96 -12.56
CA GLN A 116 -25.27 5.83 -12.59
C GLN A 116 -25.19 5.21 -13.97
N ILE A 117 -24.09 5.44 -14.68
CA ILE A 117 -23.90 5.00 -16.06
C ILE A 117 -22.79 3.96 -16.12
N VAL A 118 -23.13 2.72 -16.48
CA VAL A 118 -22.17 1.69 -16.85
C VAL A 118 -21.70 1.95 -18.28
N ARG A 119 -20.38 1.97 -18.47
CA ARG A 119 -19.73 2.23 -19.76
C ARG A 119 -18.76 1.08 -20.06
N GLY A 120 -19.14 0.20 -21.00
CA GLY A 120 -18.39 -1.03 -21.25
C GLY A 120 -18.66 -2.09 -20.18
N GLU A 121 -17.74 -3.04 -20.02
CA GLU A 121 -18.00 -4.24 -19.21
C GLU A 121 -17.95 -4.00 -17.70
N SER A 122 -17.06 -3.12 -17.22
CA SER A 122 -16.75 -3.00 -15.78
C SER A 122 -16.70 -1.58 -15.23
N ASN A 123 -16.78 -0.54 -16.07
CA ASN A 123 -16.65 0.84 -15.60
C ASN A 123 -18.01 1.46 -15.28
N LEU A 124 -18.13 2.05 -14.09
CA LEU A 124 -19.30 2.82 -13.66
C LEU A 124 -18.90 4.30 -13.53
N THR A 125 -19.64 5.18 -14.19
CA THR A 125 -19.55 6.64 -13.99
C THR A 125 -20.78 7.11 -13.24
N SER A 126 -20.59 7.78 -12.11
CA SER A 126 -21.64 8.50 -11.38
C SER A 126 -21.52 10.00 -11.68
N ILE A 127 -22.59 10.61 -12.20
CA ILE A 127 -22.65 12.06 -12.44
C ILE A 127 -23.35 12.71 -11.24
N GLY A 128 -22.62 13.52 -10.49
CA GLY A 128 -23.09 14.17 -9.27
C GLY A 128 -22.83 13.39 -7.98
N THR A 129 -23.40 13.90 -6.88
CA THR A 129 -23.18 13.40 -5.52
C THR A 129 -24.44 12.75 -4.94
N VAL A 130 -24.26 11.82 -4.00
CA VAL A 130 -25.39 11.19 -3.28
C VAL A 130 -26.17 12.18 -2.40
N LYS A 131 -25.47 13.14 -1.78
CA LYS A 131 -26.08 14.21 -0.99
C LYS A 131 -25.87 15.56 -1.65
N THR A 132 -26.93 16.35 -1.63
CA THR A 132 -26.99 17.75 -2.06
C THR A 132 -27.69 18.58 -0.99
N GLY A 133 -27.58 19.91 -1.05
CA GLY A 133 -28.05 20.82 -0.01
C GLY A 133 -27.29 20.70 1.31
N ASN A 134 -28.02 20.90 2.41
CA ASN A 134 -27.51 20.80 3.78
C ASN A 134 -27.71 19.38 4.33
N PHE A 135 -26.68 18.85 4.97
CA PHE A 135 -26.72 17.51 5.55
C PHE A 135 -25.90 17.46 6.84
N ASN A 136 -26.18 16.45 7.66
CA ASN A 136 -25.51 16.26 8.93
C ASN A 136 -24.75 14.93 8.94
N LEU A 137 -23.55 14.95 9.49
CA LEU A 137 -22.76 13.76 9.72
C LEU A 137 -22.26 13.70 11.16
N TYR A 138 -22.12 12.50 11.70
CA TYR A 138 -21.50 12.27 13.00
C TYR A 138 -20.01 12.00 12.80
N GLN A 139 -19.18 12.93 13.25
CA GLN A 139 -17.73 12.83 13.21
C GLN A 139 -17.24 11.89 14.30
N GLN A 140 -16.28 11.05 13.94
CA GLN A 140 -15.48 10.24 14.85
C GLN A 140 -14.01 10.46 14.52
N LYS A 141 -13.17 10.61 15.56
CA LYS A 141 -11.71 10.59 15.39
C LYS A 141 -11.24 9.14 15.31
N ARG A 142 -10.37 8.84 14.36
CA ARG A 142 -9.74 7.52 14.22
C ARG A 142 -8.25 7.69 14.00
N ASN A 143 -7.46 6.84 14.64
CA ASN A 143 -6.01 6.87 14.48
C ASN A 143 -5.66 6.40 13.05
N LYS A 144 -4.82 7.19 12.37
CA LYS A 144 -4.30 6.85 11.05
C LYS A 144 -3.25 5.77 11.27
N MET A 145 -3.64 4.53 10.96
CA MET A 145 -2.77 3.39 11.09
C MET A 145 -1.86 3.30 9.87
N VAL A 146 -0.58 3.05 10.09
CA VAL A 146 0.35 2.60 9.06
C VAL A 146 0.65 1.13 9.33
N SER A 147 0.55 0.29 8.31
CA SER A 147 0.93 -1.11 8.38
C SER A 147 2.32 -1.26 7.81
N THR A 148 3.21 -1.87 8.55
CA THR A 148 4.53 -2.26 8.06
C THR A 148 4.94 -3.59 8.66
N ARG A 149 6.08 -4.12 8.25
CA ARG A 149 6.71 -5.25 8.91
C ARG A 149 8.03 -4.85 9.53
N TYR A 150 8.41 -5.57 10.58
CA TYR A 150 9.72 -5.46 11.20
C TYR A 150 10.25 -6.86 11.49
N LEU A 151 11.57 -6.97 11.62
CA LEU A 151 12.21 -8.20 12.06
C LEU A 151 12.14 -8.28 13.59
N SER A 152 11.40 -9.26 14.13
CA SER A 152 11.45 -9.49 15.58
C SER A 152 12.75 -10.19 15.91
N LEU A 153 13.61 -9.51 16.67
CA LEU A 153 14.87 -10.10 17.10
C LEU A 153 14.64 -11.32 18.03
N LYS A 154 13.48 -11.41 18.69
CA LYS A 154 13.11 -12.55 19.55
C LYS A 154 12.96 -13.86 18.78
N ASP A 155 12.49 -13.78 17.53
CA ASP A 155 12.31 -14.95 16.67
C ASP A 155 13.63 -15.45 16.08
N ILE A 156 14.66 -14.59 16.00
CA ILE A 156 15.94 -14.93 15.39
C ILE A 156 17.04 -15.22 16.40
N VAL A 157 17.06 -14.55 17.55
CA VAL A 157 18.11 -14.74 18.56
C VAL A 157 17.86 -16.04 19.31
N ASN A 158 18.92 -16.83 19.56
CA ASN A 158 18.81 -18.05 20.35
C ASN A 158 18.34 -17.69 21.77
N PRO A 159 17.19 -18.23 22.25
CA PRO A 159 16.67 -17.95 23.59
C PRO A 159 17.60 -18.37 24.74
N GLU A 160 18.58 -19.24 24.48
CA GLU A 160 19.56 -19.67 25.47
C GLU A 160 20.72 -18.68 25.70
N LEU A 161 20.87 -17.67 24.83
CA LEU A 161 21.93 -16.67 24.96
C LEU A 161 21.54 -15.57 25.93
N SER A 162 22.47 -15.18 26.80
CA SER A 162 22.35 -14.01 27.66
C SER A 162 22.49 -12.71 26.86
N GLU A 163 21.92 -11.61 27.37
CA GLU A 163 22.00 -10.28 26.75
C GLU A 163 23.43 -9.92 26.32
N LEU A 164 24.41 -10.09 27.24
CA LEU A 164 25.83 -9.82 27.00
C LEU A 164 26.44 -10.65 25.87
N GLU A 165 26.01 -11.90 25.69
CA GLU A 165 26.51 -12.76 24.62
C GLU A 165 25.96 -12.34 23.25
N VAL A 166 24.70 -11.90 23.22
CA VAL A 166 24.09 -11.39 21.99
C VAL A 166 24.68 -10.03 21.63
N GLU A 167 24.97 -9.15 22.61
CA GLU A 167 25.67 -7.88 22.38
C GLU A 167 27.04 -8.10 21.73
N LYS A 168 27.85 -9.04 22.24
CA LYS A 168 29.14 -9.40 21.64
C LYS A 168 28.99 -9.91 20.20
N LYS A 169 27.91 -10.65 19.91
CA LYS A 169 27.61 -11.07 18.53
C LYS A 169 27.29 -9.87 17.65
N ILE A 170 26.47 -8.91 18.10
CA ILE A 170 26.18 -7.68 17.34
C ILE A 170 27.45 -6.91 17.02
N GLU A 171 28.37 -6.77 17.97
CA GLU A 171 29.64 -6.07 17.74
C GLU A 171 30.42 -6.66 16.56
N SER A 172 30.36 -7.98 16.40
CA SER A 172 31.02 -8.70 15.32
C SER A 172 30.35 -8.56 13.94
N LEU A 173 29.09 -8.11 13.89
CA LEU A 173 28.35 -7.96 12.62
C LEU A 173 28.87 -6.79 11.80
N TYR A 174 28.71 -6.86 10.48
CA TYR A 174 29.14 -5.81 9.55
C TYR A 174 28.01 -4.81 9.28
N PHE A 175 27.49 -4.20 10.35
CA PHE A 175 26.60 -3.03 10.31
C PHE A 175 27.37 -1.74 10.60
N ASN A 176 26.87 -0.61 10.11
CA ASN A 176 27.46 0.68 10.45
C ASN A 176 27.20 1.05 11.94
N PRO A 177 27.95 1.99 12.54
CA PRO A 177 27.82 2.30 13.97
C PRO A 177 26.40 2.72 14.40
N LYS A 178 25.69 3.47 13.54
CA LYS A 178 24.31 3.93 13.79
C LYS A 178 23.34 2.73 13.84
N GLN A 179 23.44 1.83 12.86
CA GLN A 179 22.66 0.60 12.78
C GLN A 179 22.96 -0.36 13.96
N LYS A 180 24.23 -0.51 14.34
CA LYS A 180 24.60 -1.28 15.54
C LYS A 180 23.97 -0.70 16.80
N SER A 181 23.99 0.62 16.97
CA SER A 181 23.29 1.28 18.08
C SER A 181 21.80 0.96 18.10
N TYR A 182 21.15 0.87 16.95
CA TYR A 182 19.74 0.47 16.86
C TYR A 182 19.53 -1.00 17.25
N LEU A 183 20.41 -1.91 16.82
CA LEU A 183 20.38 -3.32 17.25
C LEU A 183 20.57 -3.46 18.76
N PHE A 184 21.48 -2.71 19.38
CA PHE A 184 21.65 -2.71 20.84
C PHE A 184 20.40 -2.20 21.57
N ARG A 185 19.77 -1.13 21.08
CA ARG A 185 18.49 -0.65 21.63
C ARG A 185 17.40 -1.72 21.52
N LEU A 186 17.32 -2.41 20.38
CA LEU A 186 16.37 -3.50 20.19
C LEU A 186 16.59 -4.63 21.18
N ILE A 187 17.83 -5.09 21.38
CA ILE A 187 18.13 -6.12 22.37
C ILE A 187 17.62 -5.74 23.76
N LYS A 188 17.88 -4.51 24.20
CA LYS A 188 17.41 -4.05 25.51
C LYS A 188 15.89 -4.09 25.61
N ILE A 189 15.19 -3.76 24.54
CA ILE A 189 13.72 -3.88 24.45
C ILE A 189 13.29 -5.35 24.50
N LEU A 190 13.99 -6.26 23.82
CA LEU A 190 13.66 -7.69 23.79
C LEU A 190 13.78 -8.37 25.16
N PHE A 191 14.87 -8.09 25.88
CA PHE A 191 15.17 -8.70 27.18
C PHE A 191 14.38 -8.06 28.33
N ALA A 192 13.77 -6.88 28.10
CA ALA A 192 13.00 -6.17 29.11
C ALA A 192 11.53 -6.62 29.23
N GLY A 193 10.95 -7.41 28.30
CA GLY A 193 9.52 -7.68 28.32
C GLY A 193 8.98 -8.89 27.55
N THR A 194 7.68 -9.11 27.62
CA THR A 194 6.88 -10.12 26.91
C THR A 194 6.70 -9.77 25.42
N PRO A 195 6.26 -10.71 24.54
CA PRO A 195 6.02 -10.41 23.13
C PRO A 195 4.98 -9.29 22.87
N VAL A 196 3.99 -9.15 23.75
CA VAL A 196 2.97 -8.08 23.65
C VAL A 196 3.59 -6.71 23.96
N GLU A 197 4.43 -6.64 24.98
CA GLU A 197 5.16 -5.42 25.35
C GLU A 197 6.16 -5.03 24.27
N GLU A 198 6.85 -5.99 23.65
CA GLU A 198 7.70 -5.73 22.48
C GLU A 198 6.91 -5.06 21.36
N GLN A 199 5.77 -5.64 20.96
CA GLN A 199 4.94 -5.06 19.89
C GLN A 199 4.48 -3.65 20.23
N MET A 200 4.12 -3.38 21.49
CA MET A 200 3.71 -2.05 21.93
C MET A 200 4.88 -1.05 21.90
N ILE A 201 6.06 -1.43 22.39
CA ILE A 201 7.26 -0.59 22.38
C ILE A 201 7.71 -0.31 20.95
N VAL A 202 7.78 -1.35 20.11
CA VAL A 202 8.15 -1.20 18.70
C VAL A 202 7.12 -0.32 17.98
N SER A 203 5.82 -0.46 18.26
CA SER A 203 4.78 0.39 17.64
C SER A 203 4.99 1.85 18.00
N ASN A 204 5.26 2.15 19.27
CA ASN A 204 5.58 3.51 19.72
C ASN A 204 6.87 4.05 19.09
N LEU A 205 7.90 3.21 18.94
CA LEU A 205 9.16 3.61 18.28
C LEU A 205 8.93 3.92 16.81
N PHE A 206 8.09 3.15 16.12
CA PHE A 206 7.73 3.46 14.74
C PHE A 206 6.98 4.79 14.60
N SER A 207 6.16 5.16 15.59
CA SER A 207 5.44 6.45 15.59
C SER A 207 6.33 7.66 15.90
N HIS A 208 7.41 7.48 16.66
CA HIS A 208 8.18 8.60 17.22
C HIS A 208 9.65 8.67 16.78
N GLU A 209 10.23 7.59 16.25
CA GLU A 209 11.63 7.53 15.77
C GLU A 209 11.68 7.05 14.30
N PRO A 210 11.51 7.94 13.30
CA PRO A 210 11.40 7.55 11.88
C PRO A 210 12.66 6.87 11.33
N ASP A 211 13.86 7.33 11.72
CA ASP A 211 15.12 6.70 11.33
C ASP A 211 15.24 5.26 11.84
N PHE A 212 14.78 5.02 13.07
CA PHE A 212 14.78 3.70 13.68
C PHE A 212 13.74 2.78 13.03
N ALA A 213 12.56 3.34 12.72
CA ALA A 213 11.50 2.67 11.97
C ALA A 213 11.97 2.20 10.59
N SER A 214 12.64 3.07 9.82
CA SER A 214 13.22 2.75 8.52
C SER A 214 14.28 1.65 8.63
N PHE A 215 15.15 1.70 9.64
CA PHE A 215 16.13 0.65 9.89
C PHE A 215 15.45 -0.72 10.11
N LEU A 216 14.45 -0.78 10.99
CA LEU A 216 13.72 -2.00 11.32
C LEU A 216 12.87 -2.57 10.18
N LYS A 217 12.38 -1.69 9.30
CA LYS A 217 11.54 -2.05 8.17
C LYS A 217 12.37 -2.56 6.98
N ASP A 218 13.43 -1.86 6.64
CA ASP A 218 14.09 -2.04 5.34
C ASP A 218 15.53 -2.57 5.48
N GLN A 219 16.30 -2.06 6.44
CA GLN A 219 17.75 -2.29 6.49
C GLN A 219 18.15 -3.52 7.31
N ILE A 220 17.32 -3.94 8.27
CA ILE A 220 17.64 -5.06 9.15
C ILE A 220 17.57 -6.43 8.46
N PHE A 221 16.84 -6.53 7.34
CA PHE A 221 16.61 -7.78 6.61
C PHE A 221 17.77 -8.21 5.70
N GLN A 222 18.96 -7.62 5.88
CA GLN A 222 20.16 -7.93 5.10
C GLN A 222 20.81 -9.24 5.55
N ILE A 223 21.57 -9.88 4.67
CA ILE A 223 22.31 -11.12 4.97
C ILE A 223 23.24 -11.01 6.21
N GLU A 224 23.68 -9.80 6.56
CA GLU A 224 24.53 -9.55 7.72
C GLU A 224 23.87 -9.87 9.07
N ILE A 225 22.54 -9.98 9.14
CA ILE A 225 21.84 -10.39 10.38
C ILE A 225 21.97 -11.89 10.66
N LEU A 226 22.40 -12.68 9.66
CA LEU A 226 22.38 -14.14 9.69
C LEU A 226 23.16 -14.79 10.84
N PRO A 227 24.30 -14.27 11.34
CA PRO A 227 24.96 -14.82 12.52
C PRO A 227 24.15 -14.74 13.83
N LEU A 228 23.11 -13.89 13.87
CA LEU A 228 22.15 -13.86 14.98
C LEU A 228 21.08 -14.94 14.86
N ILE A 229 20.75 -15.36 13.64
CA ILE A 229 19.67 -16.33 13.37
C ILE A 229 20.08 -17.72 13.87
N HIS A 230 19.26 -18.29 14.76
CA HIS A 230 19.45 -19.63 15.27
C HIS A 230 18.70 -20.70 14.44
N GLY A 231 19.08 -21.96 14.65
CA GLY A 231 18.43 -23.13 14.04
C GLY A 231 18.90 -23.47 12.61
N PRO A 232 18.32 -24.51 11.99
CA PRO A 232 18.75 -25.06 10.70
C PRO A 232 18.29 -24.22 9.48
N PHE A 233 17.91 -22.96 9.70
CA PHE A 233 17.37 -22.04 8.68
C PHE A 233 18.24 -22.00 7.42
N LEU A 234 19.54 -21.77 7.61
CA LEU A 234 20.49 -21.64 6.51
C LEU A 234 20.75 -22.97 5.79
N ASN A 235 20.77 -24.08 6.54
CA ASN A 235 21.01 -25.41 5.96
C ASN A 235 19.97 -25.77 4.90
N ARG A 236 18.69 -25.47 5.16
CA ARG A 236 17.59 -25.67 4.20
C ARG A 236 17.83 -24.92 2.89
N ILE A 237 18.24 -23.65 2.97
CA ILE A 237 18.47 -22.78 1.82
C ILE A 237 19.67 -23.28 1.01
N LEU A 238 20.80 -23.52 1.68
CA LEU A 238 22.06 -23.94 1.03
C LEU A 238 21.95 -25.30 0.34
N ASN A 239 21.10 -26.20 0.83
CA ASN A 239 20.90 -27.50 0.20
C ASN A 239 19.97 -27.45 -1.03
N ALA A 240 19.02 -26.51 -1.07
CA ALA A 240 18.08 -26.37 -2.17
C ALA A 240 18.65 -25.56 -3.35
N MET A 241 19.65 -24.72 -3.08
CA MET A 241 20.18 -23.76 -4.05
C MET A 241 21.30 -24.34 -4.92
N ASP A 242 21.42 -23.85 -6.16
CA ASP A 242 22.49 -24.24 -7.09
C ASP A 242 23.87 -23.81 -6.55
N GLU A 243 24.77 -24.78 -6.37
CA GLU A 243 26.13 -24.58 -5.85
C GLU A 243 26.92 -23.53 -6.63
N ARG A 244 26.69 -23.42 -7.94
CA ARG A 244 27.38 -22.47 -8.83
C ARG A 244 27.04 -21.02 -8.51
N ILE A 245 25.81 -20.78 -8.04
CA ILE A 245 25.34 -19.46 -7.61
C ILE A 245 25.88 -19.14 -6.22
N ILE A 246 25.88 -20.13 -5.31
CA ILE A 246 26.50 -19.99 -3.99
C ILE A 246 27.98 -19.61 -4.18
N ARG A 247 28.68 -20.30 -5.09
CA ARG A 247 30.08 -20.04 -5.43
C ARG A 247 30.34 -18.64 -5.95
N PHE A 248 29.44 -18.09 -6.78
CA PHE A 248 29.55 -16.71 -7.28
C PHE A 248 29.50 -15.68 -6.14
N SER A 249 28.64 -15.92 -5.15
CA SER A 249 28.35 -14.98 -4.07
C SER A 249 29.37 -15.10 -2.93
N TYR A 250 29.83 -16.33 -2.64
CA TYR A 250 30.70 -16.67 -1.51
C TYR A 250 31.90 -15.73 -1.28
N PRO A 251 32.68 -15.32 -2.31
CA PRO A 251 33.85 -14.47 -2.10
C PRO A 251 33.50 -13.09 -1.52
N LYS A 252 32.32 -12.57 -1.87
CA LYS A 252 31.86 -11.22 -1.51
C LYS A 252 31.29 -11.12 -0.10
N LEU A 253 30.95 -12.27 0.49
CA LEU A 253 30.33 -12.33 1.82
C LEU A 253 31.29 -11.86 2.91
N SER A 254 30.73 -11.23 3.94
CA SER A 254 31.47 -10.83 5.13
C SER A 254 32.03 -12.05 5.89
N PRO A 255 33.13 -11.91 6.65
CA PRO A 255 33.69 -13.00 7.43
C PRO A 255 32.70 -13.66 8.42
N PRO A 256 31.83 -12.92 9.14
CA PRO A 256 30.82 -13.53 10.00
C PRO A 256 29.83 -14.42 9.24
N VAL A 257 29.36 -13.95 8.07
CA VAL A 257 28.43 -14.70 7.21
C VAL A 257 29.09 -15.97 6.65
N LYS A 258 30.35 -15.87 6.18
CA LYS A 258 31.13 -17.04 5.72
C LYS A 258 31.23 -18.10 6.80
N THR A 259 31.63 -17.69 8.01
CA THR A 259 31.75 -18.60 9.16
C THR A 259 30.44 -19.32 9.45
N MET A 260 29.31 -18.62 9.32
CA MET A 260 28.00 -19.22 9.54
C MET A 260 27.62 -20.21 8.44
N ILE A 261 27.92 -19.92 7.18
CA ILE A 261 27.76 -20.86 6.06
C ILE A 261 28.59 -22.12 6.30
N GLU A 262 29.88 -21.98 6.59
CA GLU A 262 30.81 -23.09 6.80
C GLU A 262 30.37 -24.02 7.94
N LYS A 263 29.76 -23.46 9.01
CA LYS A 263 29.21 -24.25 10.12
C LYS A 263 27.92 -25.00 9.76
N ASN A 264 27.16 -24.52 8.79
CA ASN A 264 25.83 -25.05 8.44
C ASN A 264 25.85 -26.05 7.28
N ILE A 265 26.99 -26.28 6.62
CA ILE A 265 27.14 -27.28 5.55
C ILE A 265 28.28 -28.25 5.83
N SER A 266 28.21 -29.44 5.23
CA SER A 266 29.29 -30.41 5.38
C SER A 266 30.57 -29.95 4.67
N LYS A 267 31.74 -30.36 5.19
CA LYS A 267 33.05 -30.08 4.55
C LYS A 267 33.11 -30.54 3.09
N ASN A 268 32.43 -31.63 2.75
CA ASN A 268 32.35 -32.15 1.39
C ASN A 268 31.52 -31.25 0.47
N LYS A 269 30.36 -30.79 0.95
CA LYS A 269 29.50 -29.85 0.22
C LYS A 269 30.20 -28.52 -0.01
N LEU A 270 30.91 -27.99 1.00
CA LEU A 270 31.69 -26.76 0.86
C LEU A 270 32.78 -26.91 -0.22
N LYS A 271 33.53 -28.03 -0.21
CA LYS A 271 34.50 -28.31 -1.28
C LYS A 271 33.85 -28.38 -2.66
N SER A 272 32.69 -29.03 -2.77
CA SER A 272 31.92 -29.11 -4.02
C SER A 272 31.53 -27.72 -4.54
N ILE A 273 31.03 -26.85 -3.67
CA ILE A 273 30.70 -25.46 -4.02
C ILE A 273 31.94 -24.69 -4.48
N LEU A 274 33.06 -24.80 -3.75
CA LEU A 274 34.29 -24.08 -4.09
C LEU A 274 34.90 -24.53 -5.43
N ASN A 275 34.71 -25.80 -5.79
CA ASN A 275 35.19 -26.40 -7.04
C ASN A 275 34.17 -26.27 -8.19
N SER A 276 32.93 -25.89 -7.90
CA SER A 276 31.91 -25.70 -8.92
C SER A 276 32.23 -24.52 -9.85
N PRO A 277 31.83 -24.60 -11.13
CA PRO A 277 31.96 -23.47 -12.04
C PRO A 277 31.12 -22.28 -11.55
N ILE A 278 31.60 -21.07 -11.79
CA ILE A 278 30.93 -19.85 -11.37
C ILE A 278 29.75 -19.58 -12.32
N LYS A 279 28.53 -19.46 -11.78
CA LYS A 279 27.35 -18.98 -12.50
C LYS A 279 26.94 -17.63 -11.95
N LYS A 280 26.96 -16.58 -12.79
CA LYS A 280 26.41 -15.28 -12.42
C LYS A 280 24.88 -15.42 -12.25
N PRO A 281 24.32 -15.10 -11.07
CA PRO A 281 22.87 -15.17 -10.85
C PRO A 281 22.14 -14.13 -11.68
N GLU A 282 20.89 -14.46 -12.03
CA GLU A 282 19.92 -13.47 -12.46
C GLU A 282 19.49 -12.59 -11.28
N VAL A 283 18.86 -11.46 -11.58
CA VAL A 283 18.42 -10.52 -10.54
C VAL A 283 17.37 -11.19 -9.65
N GLY A 284 17.61 -11.24 -8.34
CA GLY A 284 16.73 -11.89 -7.37
C GLY A 284 17.09 -13.34 -7.03
N GLU A 285 18.06 -13.94 -7.75
CA GLU A 285 18.50 -15.33 -7.55
C GLU A 285 19.83 -15.44 -6.81
N SER A 286 20.46 -14.32 -6.44
CA SER A 286 21.71 -14.36 -5.68
C SER A 286 21.52 -15.00 -4.30
N LEU A 287 22.62 -15.47 -3.70
CA LEU A 287 22.59 -16.08 -2.37
C LEU A 287 22.06 -15.08 -1.33
N GLU A 288 22.54 -13.85 -1.41
CA GLU A 288 22.16 -12.73 -0.57
C GLU A 288 20.66 -12.49 -0.69
N GLU A 289 20.15 -12.25 -1.90
CA GLU A 289 18.73 -11.95 -2.12
C GLU A 289 17.81 -13.12 -1.70
N THR A 290 18.25 -14.37 -1.91
CA THR A 290 17.50 -15.57 -1.50
C THR A 290 17.42 -15.67 0.02
N ILE A 291 18.53 -15.46 0.71
CA ILE A 291 18.58 -15.47 2.17
C ILE A 291 17.74 -14.33 2.74
N GLU A 292 17.91 -13.10 2.28
CA GLU A 292 17.13 -11.94 2.73
C GLU A 292 15.62 -12.18 2.58
N LYS A 293 15.20 -12.74 1.45
CA LYS A 293 13.79 -13.10 1.19
C LYS A 293 13.28 -14.15 2.18
N GLU A 294 14.07 -15.19 2.46
CA GLU A 294 13.72 -16.20 3.45
C GLU A 294 13.74 -15.65 4.88
N ILE A 295 14.64 -14.73 5.23
CA ILE A 295 14.65 -14.07 6.54
C ILE A 295 13.35 -13.28 6.70
N PHE A 296 13.02 -12.45 5.72
CA PHE A 296 11.79 -11.68 5.71
C PHE A 296 10.56 -12.59 5.81
N LYS A 297 10.55 -13.72 5.09
CA LYS A 297 9.43 -14.69 5.13
C LYS A 297 9.22 -15.32 6.50
N ASN A 298 10.29 -15.82 7.12
CA ASN A 298 10.17 -16.64 8.31
C ASN A 298 10.14 -15.80 9.60
N PHE A 299 10.69 -14.58 9.59
CA PHE A 299 10.94 -13.81 10.81
C PHE A 299 10.35 -12.39 10.82
N SER A 300 9.73 -11.93 9.72
CA SER A 300 9.04 -10.63 9.73
C SER A 300 7.70 -10.73 10.47
N ARG A 301 7.41 -9.73 11.31
CA ARG A 301 6.13 -9.58 12.01
C ARG A 301 5.41 -8.34 11.50
N ASN A 302 4.09 -8.44 11.36
CA ASN A 302 3.25 -7.28 11.05
C ASN A 302 3.21 -6.36 12.27
N ILE A 303 3.37 -5.07 12.02
CA ILE A 303 3.15 -4.02 13.01
C ILE A 303 2.23 -2.97 12.44
N TYR A 304 1.34 -2.49 13.31
CA TYR A 304 0.51 -1.34 13.05
C TYR A 304 0.91 -0.28 14.06
N TYR A 305 1.21 0.91 13.56
CA TYR A 305 1.54 2.05 14.40
C TYR A 305 0.74 3.26 13.98
N GLU A 306 0.53 4.15 14.95
CA GLU A 306 -0.30 5.33 14.78
C GLU A 306 0.53 6.48 14.24
N ASN A 307 0.23 6.92 13.02
CA ASN A 307 0.85 8.10 12.42
C ASN A 307 -0.21 9.19 12.17
N GLY A 308 -0.73 9.74 13.27
CA GLY A 308 -1.70 10.82 13.27
C GLY A 308 -3.16 10.36 13.45
N ILE A 309 -4.08 11.31 13.30
CA ILE A 309 -5.52 11.11 13.50
C ILE A 309 -6.25 11.66 12.29
N PHE A 310 -7.21 10.92 11.76
CA PHE A 310 -8.11 11.39 10.72
C PHE A 310 -9.56 11.36 11.18
N LYS A 311 -10.39 12.16 10.50
CA LYS A 311 -11.82 12.26 10.75
C LYS A 311 -12.54 11.25 9.87
N ILE A 312 -13.47 10.53 10.47
CA ILE A 312 -14.36 9.61 9.76
C ILE A 312 -15.80 9.88 10.15
N TYR A 313 -16.71 9.76 9.20
CA TYR A 313 -18.09 10.19 9.36
C TYR A 313 -19.09 9.03 9.18
N ARG A 314 -20.32 9.22 9.67
CA ARG A 314 -21.48 8.33 9.48
C ARG A 314 -22.79 9.12 9.45
N GLU A 315 -23.79 8.57 8.76
CA GLU A 315 -25.15 9.12 8.71
C GLU A 315 -25.97 8.83 9.98
N ASN A 316 -25.96 7.58 10.46
CA ASN A 316 -26.81 7.13 11.58
C ASN A 316 -26.01 6.76 12.85
N ILE A 317 -26.71 6.80 14.00
CA ILE A 317 -26.13 6.57 15.34
C ILE A 317 -26.09 5.08 15.73
N ASP A 318 -26.95 4.23 15.19
CA ASP A 318 -27.14 2.85 15.68
C ASP A 318 -25.96 1.91 15.36
N ASP A 319 -25.17 1.53 16.37
CA ASP A 319 -25.45 0.39 17.26
C ASP A 319 -24.26 0.11 18.22
N SER A 320 -24.53 0.24 19.52
CA SER A 320 -24.09 -0.57 20.68
C SER A 320 -22.62 -0.98 20.99
N LYS A 321 -21.54 -0.50 20.33
CA LYS A 321 -20.16 -0.88 20.74
C LYS A 321 -19.08 0.20 20.85
N ILE A 322 -19.39 1.49 20.84
CA ILE A 322 -18.36 2.55 20.87
C ILE A 322 -18.77 3.73 21.75
N ASN A 323 -17.85 4.17 22.61
CA ASN A 323 -18.02 5.23 23.62
C ASN A 323 -18.81 6.46 23.08
N PRO A 324 -19.91 6.85 23.73
CA PRO A 324 -20.75 7.99 23.33
C PRO A 324 -20.04 9.36 23.36
N ASN A 325 -18.97 9.51 24.17
CA ASN A 325 -18.26 10.78 24.38
C ASN A 325 -17.37 11.26 23.20
N GLN A 326 -17.41 10.60 22.03
CA GLN A 326 -16.50 10.92 20.91
C GLN A 326 -17.20 11.37 19.61
N LYS A 327 -18.54 11.46 19.59
CA LYS A 327 -19.27 11.78 18.35
C LYS A 327 -19.81 13.21 18.36
N ILE A 328 -19.24 14.05 17.48
CA ILE A 328 -19.69 15.42 17.27
C ILE A 328 -20.57 15.44 16.02
N LYS A 329 -21.82 15.90 16.13
CA LYS A 329 -22.67 16.17 14.96
C LYS A 329 -22.16 17.42 14.26
N ILE A 330 -21.87 17.32 12.97
CA ILE A 330 -21.37 18.42 12.16
C ILE A 330 -22.33 18.62 11.00
N GLU A 331 -22.70 19.87 10.78
CA GLU A 331 -23.48 20.30 9.65
C GLU A 331 -22.57 20.65 8.47
N PHE A 332 -22.95 20.23 7.28
CA PHE A 332 -22.24 20.45 6.04
C PHE A 332 -23.18 21.01 5.00
N GLN A 333 -22.64 21.85 4.13
CA GLN A 333 -23.31 22.36 2.94
C GLN A 333 -22.54 21.87 1.71
N SER A 334 -23.24 21.16 0.82
CA SER A 334 -22.67 20.75 -0.47
C SER A 334 -22.52 21.93 -1.42
N LEU A 335 -21.60 21.81 -2.38
CA LEU A 335 -21.48 22.78 -3.47
C LEU A 335 -22.77 22.84 -4.30
N PRO A 336 -23.21 24.01 -4.80
CA PRO A 336 -24.47 24.13 -5.53
C PRO A 336 -24.54 23.31 -6.83
N GLN A 337 -23.44 23.24 -7.58
CA GLN A 337 -23.36 22.53 -8.86
C GLN A 337 -22.68 21.17 -8.69
N THR A 338 -23.33 20.23 -8.02
CA THR A 338 -22.74 18.89 -7.82
C THR A 338 -22.73 18.06 -9.10
N SER A 339 -23.62 18.32 -10.06
CA SER A 339 -23.74 17.60 -11.34
C SER A 339 -22.48 17.64 -12.22
N LYS A 340 -21.55 18.57 -11.97
CA LYS A 340 -20.26 18.63 -12.68
C LYS A 340 -19.25 17.56 -12.24
N PHE A 341 -19.50 16.87 -11.12
CA PHE A 341 -18.56 15.88 -10.63
C PHE A 341 -18.83 14.53 -11.28
N ASN A 342 -17.84 14.02 -12.02
CA ASN A 342 -17.87 12.68 -12.59
C ASN A 342 -17.00 11.74 -11.76
N PHE A 343 -17.64 10.83 -11.04
CA PHE A 343 -16.96 9.79 -10.28
C PHE A 343 -16.96 8.48 -11.04
N GLN A 344 -15.80 8.08 -11.53
CA GLN A 344 -15.59 6.87 -12.31
C GLN A 344 -14.98 5.80 -11.42
N VAL A 345 -15.51 4.57 -11.48
CA VAL A 345 -14.99 3.41 -10.75
C VAL A 345 -14.86 2.24 -11.71
N SER A 346 -13.72 1.55 -11.66
CA SER A 346 -13.45 0.30 -12.35
C SER A 346 -13.19 -0.81 -11.34
N GLY A 347 -13.63 -2.04 -11.66
CA GLY A 347 -13.56 -3.18 -10.76
C GLY A 347 -14.75 -3.21 -9.79
N ILE A 348 -14.50 -3.55 -8.52
CA ILE A 348 -15.58 -3.64 -7.53
C ILE A 348 -16.07 -2.27 -7.07
N ARG A 349 -17.38 -2.18 -6.80
CA ARG A 349 -18.05 -0.94 -6.38
C ARG A 349 -17.94 -0.77 -4.87
N ALA A 350 -16.72 -0.61 -4.37
CA ALA A 350 -16.44 -0.54 -2.94
C ALA A 350 -16.59 0.86 -2.32
N ILE A 351 -16.73 1.88 -3.17
CA ILE A 351 -16.74 3.29 -2.79
C ILE A 351 -17.68 4.08 -3.69
N LYS A 352 -18.28 5.16 -3.17
CA LYS A 352 -19.05 6.13 -3.96
C LYS A 352 -18.83 7.55 -3.50
N LEU A 353 -18.97 8.51 -4.41
CA LEU A 353 -18.92 9.93 -4.10
C LEU A 353 -20.17 10.33 -3.30
N TYR A 354 -19.97 10.65 -2.02
CA TYR A 354 -21.06 10.98 -1.11
C TYR A 354 -21.49 12.44 -1.25
N ALA A 355 -20.56 13.38 -1.09
CA ALA A 355 -20.79 14.81 -1.18
C ALA A 355 -19.49 15.55 -1.52
N VAL A 356 -19.61 16.77 -2.04
CA VAL A 356 -18.49 17.70 -2.16
C VAL A 356 -18.91 19.02 -1.52
N THR A 357 -18.07 19.55 -0.63
CA THR A 357 -18.25 20.83 0.05
C THR A 357 -17.11 21.77 -0.33
N GLU A 358 -17.15 23.02 0.15
CA GLU A 358 -16.05 23.98 -0.07
C GLU A 358 -14.72 23.53 0.54
N LYS A 359 -14.75 22.62 1.53
CA LYS A 359 -13.56 22.22 2.30
C LYS A 359 -13.15 20.76 2.08
N GLY A 360 -14.06 19.92 1.63
CA GLY A 360 -13.80 18.49 1.57
C GLY A 360 -14.60 17.72 0.53
N ILE A 361 -14.01 16.62 0.07
CA ILE A 361 -14.63 15.61 -0.77
C ILE A 361 -14.92 14.41 0.12
N PHE A 362 -16.17 13.96 0.11
CA PHE A 362 -16.66 12.89 0.98
C PHE A 362 -16.91 11.63 0.16
N PHE A 363 -16.32 10.51 0.58
CA PHE A 363 -16.52 9.21 -0.04
C PHE A 363 -17.16 8.22 0.92
N GLN A 364 -18.30 7.64 0.54
CA GLN A 364 -18.94 6.59 1.33
C GLN A 364 -18.37 5.22 0.94
N ILE A 365 -17.96 4.48 1.95
CA ILE A 365 -17.41 3.14 1.84
C ILE A 365 -18.54 2.12 1.85
N LEU A 366 -18.59 1.28 0.82
CA LEU A 366 -19.65 0.29 0.59
C LEU A 366 -19.21 -1.12 1.02
N GLU A 367 -17.92 -1.44 0.87
CA GLU A 367 -17.33 -2.72 1.28
C GLU A 367 -16.21 -2.52 2.29
N TRP A 368 -15.82 -3.57 3.02
CA TRP A 368 -14.68 -3.48 3.92
C TRP A 368 -13.37 -3.31 3.14
N LEU A 369 -12.71 -2.16 3.32
CA LEU A 369 -11.44 -1.85 2.66
C LEU A 369 -10.27 -2.24 3.55
N GLU A 370 -9.35 -3.04 3.01
CA GLU A 370 -8.06 -3.29 3.66
C GLU A 370 -7.17 -2.06 3.52
N ILE A 371 -7.14 -1.48 2.32
CA ILE A 371 -6.30 -0.35 1.93
C ILE A 371 -7.01 0.47 0.85
N VAL A 372 -6.94 1.79 0.96
CA VAL A 372 -7.34 2.72 -0.10
C VAL A 372 -6.39 3.90 -0.12
N ARG A 373 -5.96 4.25 -1.33
CA ARG A 373 -5.09 5.38 -1.62
C ARG A 373 -5.80 6.34 -2.57
N MET A 374 -5.65 7.62 -2.33
CA MET A 374 -6.22 8.71 -3.12
C MET A 374 -5.11 9.73 -3.35
N ASP A 375 -4.84 10.02 -4.61
CA ASP A 375 -3.83 10.97 -5.06
C ASP A 375 -4.54 12.11 -5.80
N THR A 376 -4.62 13.27 -5.15
CA THR A 376 -5.23 14.48 -5.70
C THR A 376 -4.17 15.29 -6.42
N LEU A 377 -4.31 15.44 -7.73
CA LEU A 377 -3.43 16.29 -8.52
C LEU A 377 -3.95 17.71 -8.46
N ILE A 378 -3.25 18.56 -7.71
CA ILE A 378 -3.57 20.00 -7.58
C ILE A 378 -3.02 20.73 -8.80
N SER A 379 -1.80 20.40 -9.22
CA SER A 379 -1.18 20.92 -10.44
C SER A 379 -0.30 19.86 -11.10
N LYS A 380 0.41 20.22 -12.18
CA LYS A 380 1.44 19.33 -12.78
C LYS A 380 2.64 19.09 -11.85
N ARG A 381 2.80 19.92 -10.83
CA ARG A 381 3.95 19.89 -9.90
C ARG A 381 3.55 19.56 -8.47
N GLU A 382 2.27 19.61 -8.15
CA GLU A 382 1.76 19.52 -6.79
C GLU A 382 0.67 18.46 -6.69
N ARG A 383 0.79 17.61 -5.67
CA ARG A 383 -0.07 16.46 -5.42
C ARG A 383 -0.28 16.31 -3.92
N ASP A 384 -1.51 16.03 -3.52
CA ASP A 384 -1.85 15.63 -2.16
C ASP A 384 -2.16 14.13 -2.12
N GLU A 385 -1.47 13.40 -1.23
CA GLU A 385 -1.66 11.97 -1.03
C GLU A 385 -2.44 11.70 0.26
N GLN A 386 -3.55 10.96 0.12
CA GLN A 386 -4.34 10.45 1.22
C GLN A 386 -4.38 8.93 1.19
N PHE A 387 -4.22 8.33 2.37
CA PHE A 387 -4.10 6.90 2.53
C PHE A 387 -4.82 6.42 3.78
N PHE A 388 -5.63 5.38 3.64
CA PHE A 388 -6.45 4.83 4.72
C PHE A 388 -6.39 3.31 4.77
N LEU A 389 -6.32 2.76 5.99
CA LEU A 389 -6.28 1.32 6.25
C LEU A 389 -7.49 0.85 7.07
N LYS A 390 -7.92 -0.39 6.81
CA LYS A 390 -8.93 -1.13 7.59
C LYS A 390 -10.21 -0.32 7.80
N THR A 391 -10.77 0.18 6.70
CA THR A 391 -11.95 1.05 6.74
C THR A 391 -13.23 0.23 6.57
N PRO A 392 -14.10 0.16 7.60
CA PRO A 392 -15.31 -0.64 7.52
C PRO A 392 -16.39 0.02 6.63
N PRO A 393 -17.37 -0.76 6.13
CA PRO A 393 -18.48 -0.24 5.35
C PRO A 393 -19.38 0.72 6.16
N GLY A 394 -20.10 1.57 5.44
CA GLY A 394 -20.97 2.62 5.99
C GLY A 394 -20.22 3.82 6.56
N ARG A 395 -18.89 3.83 6.50
CA ARG A 395 -18.08 4.99 6.87
C ARG A 395 -17.98 5.96 5.71
N ILE A 396 -17.83 7.24 6.05
CA ILE A 396 -17.60 8.30 5.08
C ILE A 396 -16.22 8.88 5.36
N LEU A 397 -15.32 8.77 4.38
CA LEU A 397 -13.99 9.37 4.39
C LEU A 397 -14.08 10.81 3.90
N GLU A 398 -13.34 11.70 4.55
CA GLU A 398 -13.15 13.09 4.11
C GLU A 398 -11.70 13.23 3.64
N ILE A 399 -11.54 13.82 2.46
CA ILE A 399 -10.25 14.33 1.99
C ILE A 399 -10.38 15.82 1.67
N PRO A 400 -9.28 16.59 1.64
CA PRO A 400 -9.32 18.00 1.28
C PRO A 400 -9.90 18.23 -0.13
N PHE A 401 -10.71 19.27 -0.28
CA PHE A 401 -11.13 19.79 -1.59
C PHE A 401 -10.25 20.99 -1.92
N PHE A 402 -9.58 20.95 -3.08
CA PHE A 402 -8.87 22.10 -3.64
C PHE A 402 -9.68 22.62 -4.83
N PRO A 403 -10.12 23.89 -4.85
CA PRO A 403 -10.86 24.44 -5.99
C PRO A 403 -10.13 24.29 -7.33
N GLU A 404 -8.80 24.29 -7.28
CA GLU A 404 -7.88 24.13 -8.41
C GLU A 404 -7.61 22.66 -8.75
N PHE A 405 -8.10 21.70 -7.95
CA PHE A 405 -7.80 20.30 -8.15
C PHE A 405 -8.21 19.90 -9.55
N ARG A 406 -7.27 19.20 -10.18
CA ARG A 406 -7.43 18.77 -11.54
C ARG A 406 -8.19 17.46 -11.61
N ILE A 407 -7.56 16.44 -11.07
CA ILE A 407 -8.07 15.08 -11.08
C ILE A 407 -7.70 14.48 -9.74
N LEU A 408 -8.61 13.71 -9.19
CA LEU A 408 -8.28 12.80 -8.12
C LEU A 408 -8.31 11.40 -8.70
N CYS A 409 -7.20 10.68 -8.55
CA CYS A 409 -7.11 9.27 -8.88
C CYS A 409 -6.97 8.47 -7.60
N GLY A 410 -7.50 7.25 -7.56
CA GLY A 410 -7.38 6.40 -6.40
C GLY A 410 -7.56 4.93 -6.71
N ALA A 411 -7.16 4.10 -5.77
CA ALA A 411 -7.31 2.66 -5.85
C ALA A 411 -7.51 2.06 -4.45
N GLY A 412 -8.05 0.85 -4.40
CA GLY A 412 -8.22 0.12 -3.16
C GLY A 412 -8.25 -1.39 -3.31
N ILE A 413 -8.02 -2.08 -2.19
CA ILE A 413 -8.14 -3.53 -2.07
C ILE A 413 -9.07 -3.83 -0.89
N THR A 414 -10.07 -4.67 -1.10
CA THR A 414 -10.98 -5.10 -0.01
C THR A 414 -10.38 -6.19 0.86
N LEU A 415 -11.06 -6.49 1.96
CA LEU A 415 -10.71 -7.64 2.83
C LEU A 415 -10.64 -8.96 2.04
N GLU A 416 -11.54 -9.12 1.07
CA GLU A 416 -11.61 -10.29 0.17
C GLU A 416 -10.58 -10.26 -0.97
N LYS A 417 -9.63 -9.31 -0.96
CA LYS A 417 -8.58 -9.13 -1.98
C LYS A 417 -9.10 -8.77 -3.38
N LYS A 418 -10.32 -8.23 -3.47
CA LYS A 418 -10.84 -7.67 -4.72
C LYS A 418 -10.31 -6.25 -4.89
N THR A 419 -9.94 -5.90 -6.11
CA THR A 419 -9.28 -4.65 -6.49
C THR A 419 -10.27 -3.68 -7.16
N PHE A 420 -10.03 -2.39 -7.00
CA PHE A 420 -10.76 -1.35 -7.73
C PHE A 420 -9.92 -0.11 -7.90
N GLU A 421 -10.20 0.64 -8.96
CA GLU A 421 -9.63 1.95 -9.24
C GLU A 421 -10.75 2.96 -9.44
N PHE A 422 -10.47 4.23 -9.16
CA PHE A 422 -11.43 5.29 -9.38
C PHE A 422 -10.77 6.61 -9.74
N CYS A 423 -11.53 7.45 -10.43
CA CYS A 423 -11.16 8.82 -10.73
C CYS A 423 -12.34 9.74 -10.42
N LEU A 424 -12.05 10.91 -9.88
CA LEU A 424 -13.01 12.00 -9.74
C LEU A 424 -12.56 13.17 -10.62
N LEU A 425 -13.42 13.53 -11.57
CA LEU A 425 -13.23 14.65 -12.49
C LEU A 425 -14.19 15.78 -12.09
N GLY A 426 -13.65 16.99 -11.91
CA GLY A 426 -14.45 18.18 -11.59
C GLY A 426 -14.79 19.06 -12.79
N PHE A 427 -14.21 18.75 -13.96
CA PHE A 427 -14.41 19.49 -15.21
C PHE A 427 -14.07 18.67 -16.45
N ASP A 428 -14.55 19.15 -17.60
CA ASP A 428 -14.28 18.63 -18.93
C ASP A 428 -12.91 19.16 -19.41
N TYR A 429 -11.96 18.24 -19.65
CA TYR A 429 -10.55 18.54 -19.91
C TYR A 429 -10.17 18.71 -21.37
#